data_AF-A0A8S4QVH0-F1
#
_entry.id   AF-A0A8S4QVH0-F1
#
_cell.length_a   1.000
_cell.length_b   1.000
_cell.length_c   1.000
_cell.angle_alpha   90.00
_cell.angle_beta   90.00
_cell.angle_gamma   90.00
#
_symmetry.space_group_name_H-M   'P 1'
#
loop_
_entity.id
_entity.type
_entity.pdbx_description
1 polymer ?
#
loop_
_entity_poly.entity_id
_entity_poly.type
_entity_poly.pdbx_seq_one_letter_code
_entity_poly.pdbx_strand_id
1 'polypeptide(L)'
;MVVTKKKHPAKFVVGFFLDQDALGTLKFGPFECSICKIRAKDKHALSKHMIVNHRNKYFCTRCEFVTNYKNTAIDHGRWHDGKQYKCPHCEEVFMKQTSYMSHIRIKHPSDFVCTLCGYSFIGERGLKLHISIKHRTDNTQ
;
A
#
# COMPACT_ATOMS: atom_id res chain seq x y z
N MET A 1 43.08 18.58 -22.63
CA MET A 1 42.63 17.28 -23.16
C MET A 1 41.91 16.54 -22.04
N VAL A 2 40.57 16.49 -22.09
CA VAL A 2 39.74 15.92 -21.02
C VAL A 2 39.62 14.42 -21.28
N VAL A 3 40.27 13.61 -20.43
CA VAL A 3 40.17 12.15 -20.50
C VAL A 3 38.78 11.74 -20.02
N THR A 4 37.99 11.23 -20.97
CA THR A 4 36.63 10.71 -20.75
C THR A 4 36.65 9.49 -19.84
N LYS A 5 36.12 9.63 -18.61
CA LYS A 5 35.83 8.48 -17.73
C LYS A 5 34.64 7.70 -18.31
N LYS A 6 34.90 6.48 -18.79
CA LYS A 6 33.89 5.51 -19.20
C LYS A 6 32.97 5.20 -18.02
N LYS A 7 31.68 5.52 -18.15
CA LYS A 7 30.64 5.10 -17.19
C LYS A 7 30.41 3.59 -17.35
N HIS A 8 30.78 2.80 -16.35
CA HIS A 8 30.32 1.42 -16.22
C HIS A 8 28.88 1.42 -15.69
N PRO A 9 27.96 0.59 -16.22
CA PRO A 9 26.63 0.44 -15.63
C PRO A 9 26.73 -0.31 -14.31
N ALA A 10 26.15 0.28 -13.25
CA ALA A 10 26.06 -0.31 -11.92
C ALA A 10 25.26 -1.62 -11.99
N LYS A 11 25.96 -2.74 -11.78
CA LYS A 11 25.34 -4.05 -11.53
C LYS A 11 24.77 -4.03 -10.11
N PHE A 12 23.46 -3.89 -9.97
CA PHE A 12 22.78 -4.19 -8.71
C PHE A 12 22.57 -5.70 -8.64
N VAL A 13 23.45 -6.39 -7.93
CA VAL A 13 23.28 -7.81 -7.56
C VAL A 13 22.42 -7.83 -6.30
N VAL A 14 21.15 -8.25 -6.43
CA VAL A 14 20.33 -8.61 -5.26
C VAL A 14 20.78 -10.00 -4.85
N GLY A 15 21.65 -10.07 -3.84
CA GLY A 15 22.13 -11.34 -3.28
C GLY A 15 21.00 -12.09 -2.60
N PHE A 16 20.57 -13.21 -3.20
CA PHE A 16 20.00 -14.34 -2.49
C PHE A 16 21.05 -15.45 -2.58
N PHE A 17 21.52 -15.92 -1.43
CA PHE A 17 22.48 -17.02 -1.32
C PHE A 17 21.94 -18.25 -2.08
N LEU A 18 22.78 -18.81 -2.96
CA LEU A 18 22.54 -20.05 -3.67
C LEU A 18 23.50 -21.09 -3.10
N ASP A 19 22.99 -22.05 -2.34
CA ASP A 19 23.67 -23.33 -2.17
C ASP A 19 23.07 -24.30 -3.20
N GLN A 20 23.95 -24.91 -3.99
CA GLN A 20 23.63 -25.89 -5.03
C GLN A 20 23.91 -27.29 -4.53
N ASP A 21 22.92 -28.18 -4.63
CA ASP A 21 23.08 -29.60 -4.37
C ASP A 21 22.50 -30.45 -5.52
N ALA A 22 23.24 -31.50 -5.85
CA ALA A 22 23.14 -32.33 -7.06
C ALA A 22 21.99 -33.37 -7.07
N LEU A 23 20.76 -32.98 -6.68
CA LEU A 23 19.59 -33.89 -6.63
C LEU A 23 18.29 -33.35 -7.29
N GLY A 24 18.38 -32.32 -8.13
CA GLY A 24 17.46 -32.19 -9.26
C GLY A 24 16.01 -31.74 -9.01
N THR A 25 15.59 -31.28 -7.83
CA THR A 25 14.30 -30.55 -7.71
C THR A 25 14.21 -29.66 -6.48
N LEU A 26 14.30 -28.33 -6.67
CA LEU A 26 13.48 -27.33 -5.95
C LEU A 26 13.59 -25.95 -6.64
N LYS A 27 12.69 -25.65 -7.59
CA LYS A 27 12.52 -24.30 -8.18
C LYS A 27 11.28 -23.64 -7.58
N PHE A 28 11.50 -23.03 -6.42
CA PHE A 28 10.58 -22.41 -5.47
C PHE A 28 9.18 -22.00 -5.96
N GLY A 29 8.15 -22.72 -5.49
CA GLY A 29 6.75 -22.30 -5.48
C GLY A 29 5.92 -22.70 -6.72
N PRO A 30 4.60 -22.96 -6.58
CA PRO A 30 3.77 -23.47 -7.67
C PRO A 30 3.28 -22.38 -8.64
N PHE A 31 3.51 -21.10 -8.34
CA PHE A 31 3.00 -19.98 -9.14
C PHE A 31 4.11 -19.36 -9.98
N GLU A 32 3.99 -19.44 -11.30
CA GLU A 32 5.03 -18.99 -12.23
C GLU A 32 4.66 -17.65 -12.88
N CYS A 33 5.63 -16.74 -12.97
CA CYS A 33 5.50 -15.52 -13.76
C CYS A 33 5.52 -15.85 -15.25
N SER A 34 4.48 -15.43 -15.97
CA SER A 34 4.35 -15.67 -17.41
C SER A 34 5.43 -14.96 -18.23
N ILE A 35 6.01 -13.87 -17.72
CA ILE A 35 6.96 -13.00 -18.44
C ILE A 35 8.40 -13.44 -18.20
N CYS A 36 8.85 -13.56 -16.95
CA CYS A 36 10.25 -13.85 -16.63
C CYS A 36 10.49 -15.24 -16.02
N LYS A 37 9.45 -16.09 -15.96
CA LYS A 37 9.52 -17.49 -15.49
C LYS A 37 9.99 -17.70 -14.05
N ILE A 38 10.10 -16.62 -13.27
CA ILE A 38 10.34 -16.70 -11.82
C ILE A 38 9.13 -17.36 -11.16
N ARG A 39 9.40 -18.29 -10.25
CA ARG A 39 8.38 -18.97 -9.46
C ARG A 39 8.28 -18.34 -8.08
N ALA A 40 7.05 -18.21 -7.60
CA ALA A 40 6.70 -17.60 -6.34
C ALA A 40 5.97 -18.60 -5.44
N LYS A 41 6.19 -18.47 -4.14
CA LYS A 41 5.63 -19.36 -3.11
C LYS A 41 4.09 -19.36 -3.07
N ASP A 42 3.45 -18.25 -3.42
CA ASP A 42 1.99 -18.08 -3.39
C ASP A 42 1.52 -17.06 -4.46
N LYS A 43 0.19 -16.99 -4.71
CA LYS A 43 -0.42 -16.06 -5.67
C LYS A 43 -0.16 -14.59 -5.31
N HIS A 44 -0.06 -14.26 -4.03
CA HIS A 44 0.14 -12.88 -3.56
C HIS A 44 1.56 -12.39 -3.85
N ALA A 45 2.55 -13.24 -3.60
CA ALA A 45 3.94 -13.02 -3.94
C ALA A 45 4.11 -12.88 -5.46
N LEU A 46 3.44 -13.72 -6.26
CA LEU A 46 3.44 -13.56 -7.71
C LEU A 46 2.80 -12.22 -8.13
N SER A 47 1.66 -11.86 -7.56
CA SER A 47 0.99 -10.58 -7.84
C SER A 47 1.87 -9.37 -7.52
N LYS A 48 2.52 -9.37 -6.34
CA LYS A 48 3.52 -8.35 -5.97
C LYS A 48 4.67 -8.31 -6.96
N HIS A 49 5.20 -9.46 -7.35
CA HIS A 49 6.26 -9.57 -8.35
C HIS A 49 5.83 -8.93 -9.68
N MET A 50 4.62 -9.20 -10.16
CA MET A 50 4.08 -8.59 -11.39
C MET A 50 4.00 -7.06 -11.27
N ILE A 51 3.51 -6.54 -10.13
CA ILE A 51 3.41 -5.09 -9.91
C ILE A 51 4.80 -4.43 -9.90
N VAL A 52 5.78 -5.05 -9.25
CA VAL A 52 7.11 -4.45 -9.09
C VAL A 52 7.93 -4.53 -10.37
N ASN A 53 7.87 -5.65 -11.10
CA ASN A 53 8.80 -5.95 -12.19
C ASN A 53 8.21 -5.80 -13.58
N HIS A 54 6.89 -5.89 -13.73
CA HIS A 54 6.25 -5.99 -15.05
C HIS A 54 5.14 -4.97 -15.30
N ARG A 55 4.74 -4.22 -14.28
CA ARG A 55 3.70 -3.20 -14.41
C ARG A 55 4.31 -1.85 -14.81
N ASN A 56 3.54 -1.08 -15.57
CA ASN A 56 3.88 0.30 -15.89
C ASN A 56 4.00 1.14 -14.61
N LYS A 57 4.99 2.04 -14.62
CA LYS A 57 5.26 2.96 -13.51
C LYS A 57 4.37 4.20 -13.63
N TYR A 58 3.99 4.77 -12.49
CA TYR A 58 3.33 6.06 -12.35
C TYR A 58 4.39 7.11 -12.02
N PHE A 59 4.47 8.15 -12.85
CA PHE A 59 5.40 9.27 -12.70
C PHE A 59 4.67 10.50 -12.19
N CYS A 60 5.30 11.24 -11.29
CA CYS A 60 4.85 12.58 -10.95
C CYS A 60 5.31 13.56 -12.05
N THR A 61 4.47 14.51 -12.41
CA THR A 61 4.81 15.58 -13.36
C THR A 61 5.46 16.80 -12.70
N ARG A 62 5.44 16.86 -11.36
CA ARG A 62 5.93 18.00 -10.56
C ARG A 62 7.27 17.72 -9.87
N CYS A 63 7.69 16.45 -9.79
CA CYS A 63 8.99 16.06 -9.22
C CYS A 63 9.44 14.70 -9.79
N GLU A 64 10.61 14.23 -9.38
CA GLU A 64 11.21 12.98 -9.85
C GLU A 64 10.60 11.70 -9.22
N PHE A 65 9.50 11.83 -8.46
CA PHE A 65 8.88 10.69 -7.78
C PHE A 65 8.25 9.70 -8.75
N VAL A 66 8.51 8.41 -8.53
CA VAL A 66 8.00 7.28 -9.33
C VAL A 66 7.51 6.16 -8.43
N THR A 67 6.38 5.54 -8.78
CA THR A 67 5.85 4.38 -8.06
C THR A 67 5.13 3.40 -8.97
N ASN A 68 5.03 2.14 -8.60
CA ASN A 68 4.28 1.13 -9.36
C ASN A 68 2.84 0.94 -8.83
N TYR A 69 2.49 1.68 -7.77
CA TYR A 69 1.21 1.58 -7.08
C TYR A 69 0.36 2.83 -7.31
N LYS A 70 -0.83 2.63 -7.89
CA LYS A 70 -1.78 3.71 -8.20
C LYS A 70 -2.14 4.57 -6.99
N ASN A 71 -2.46 3.94 -5.85
CA ASN A 71 -2.85 4.66 -4.64
C ASN A 71 -1.71 5.50 -4.08
N THR A 72 -0.46 5.00 -4.16
CA THR A 72 0.72 5.76 -3.76
C THR A 72 0.93 6.98 -4.65
N ALA A 73 0.66 6.88 -5.96
CA ALA A 73 0.74 8.03 -6.87
C ALA A 73 -0.31 9.09 -6.54
N ILE A 74 -1.55 8.67 -6.23
CA ILE A 74 -2.63 9.57 -5.82
C ILE A 74 -2.28 10.29 -4.51
N ASP A 75 -1.84 9.55 -3.49
CA ASP A 75 -1.46 10.13 -2.20
C ASP A 75 -0.23 11.04 -2.31
N HIS A 76 0.72 10.72 -3.21
CA HIS A 76 1.83 11.60 -3.53
C HIS A 76 1.36 12.91 -4.18
N GLY A 77 0.40 12.87 -5.11
CA GLY A 77 -0.15 14.08 -5.72
C GLY A 77 -0.77 15.03 -4.69
N ARG A 78 -1.50 14.48 -3.70
CA ARG A 78 -2.10 15.24 -2.59
C ARG A 78 -1.07 15.99 -1.74
N TRP A 79 0.14 15.45 -1.62
CA TRP A 79 1.23 16.13 -0.91
C TRP A 79 1.63 17.43 -1.61
N HIS A 80 1.71 17.43 -2.94
CA HIS A 80 1.98 18.67 -3.69
C HIS A 80 0.87 19.71 -3.51
N ASP A 81 -0.38 19.27 -3.39
CA ASP A 81 -1.51 20.18 -3.17
C ASP A 81 -1.59 20.68 -1.70
N GLY A 82 -0.64 20.29 -0.85
CA GLY A 82 -0.64 20.65 0.57
C GLY A 82 -1.79 20.04 1.36
N LYS A 83 -2.45 19.00 0.83
CA LYS A 83 -3.62 18.41 1.47
C LYS A 83 -3.19 17.70 2.77
N GLN A 84 -3.73 18.19 3.87
CA GLN A 84 -3.46 17.72 5.21
C GLN A 84 -4.73 17.20 5.88
N TYR A 85 -4.55 16.25 6.79
CA TYR A 85 -5.58 15.73 7.67
C TYR A 85 -5.27 16.22 9.08
N LYS A 86 -5.97 17.25 9.53
CA LYS A 86 -5.82 17.83 10.88
C LYS A 86 -6.72 17.07 11.85
N CYS A 87 -6.20 16.70 13.01
CA CYS A 87 -7.03 16.17 14.08
C CYS A 87 -7.95 17.27 14.63
N PRO A 88 -9.26 17.02 14.81
CA PRO A 88 -10.15 17.98 15.46
C PRO A 88 -10.04 17.98 16.99
N HIS A 89 -9.31 17.04 17.58
CA HIS A 89 -9.21 16.84 19.03
C HIS A 89 -7.81 17.16 19.60
N CYS A 90 -6.82 17.42 18.74
CA CYS A 90 -5.47 17.84 19.12
C CYS A 90 -4.77 18.57 17.96
N GLU A 91 -3.54 19.01 18.16
CA GLU A 91 -2.77 19.77 17.17
C GLU A 91 -2.04 18.90 16.14
N GLU A 92 -2.17 17.57 16.18
CA GLU A 92 -1.49 16.68 15.24
C GLU A 92 -2.06 16.79 13.81
N VAL A 93 -1.13 16.81 12.85
CA VAL A 93 -1.43 16.93 11.42
C VAL A 93 -0.77 15.79 10.65
N PHE A 94 -1.52 15.17 9.74
CA PHE A 94 -1.07 14.03 8.96
C PHE A 94 -1.14 14.30 7.46
N MET A 95 -0.15 13.81 6.72
CA MET A 95 -0.16 13.85 5.24
C MET A 95 -0.90 12.67 4.62
N LYS A 96 -1.13 11.59 5.38
CA LYS A 96 -1.79 10.35 4.90
C LYS A 96 -3.07 10.10 5.67
N GLN A 97 -4.13 9.75 4.93
CA GLN A 97 -5.43 9.42 5.50
C GLN A 97 -5.36 8.22 6.45
N THR A 98 -4.58 7.19 6.11
CA THR A 98 -4.44 5.98 6.93
C THR A 98 -3.81 6.29 8.27
N SER A 99 -2.75 7.11 8.30
CA SER A 99 -2.10 7.57 9.53
C SER A 99 -3.06 8.37 10.40
N TYR A 100 -3.81 9.30 9.80
CA TYR A 100 -4.85 10.07 10.49
C TYR A 100 -5.92 9.17 11.12
N MET A 101 -6.47 8.23 10.35
CA MET A 101 -7.52 7.32 10.86
C MET A 101 -7.02 6.42 11.99
N SER A 102 -5.78 5.93 11.90
CA SER A 102 -5.15 5.16 12.98
C SER A 102 -4.92 6.01 14.23
N HIS A 103 -4.45 7.25 14.06
CA HIS A 103 -4.29 8.19 15.17
C HIS A 103 -5.62 8.40 15.89
N ILE A 104 -6.71 8.71 15.17
CA ILE A 104 -8.01 8.93 15.80
C ILE A 104 -8.45 7.68 16.56
N ARG A 105 -8.37 6.50 15.94
CA ARG A 105 -8.78 5.24 16.58
C ARG A 105 -8.04 4.96 17.89
N ILE A 106 -6.74 5.28 17.96
CA ILE A 106 -5.89 4.93 19.09
C ILE A 106 -5.90 6.03 20.16
N LYS A 107 -5.83 7.30 19.75
CA LYS A 107 -5.67 8.45 20.65
C LYS A 107 -6.98 9.12 21.04
N HIS A 108 -8.00 8.96 20.21
CA HIS A 108 -9.34 9.53 20.42
C HIS A 108 -10.38 8.43 20.27
N PRO A 109 -10.34 7.39 21.13
CA PRO A 109 -11.31 6.31 21.10
C PRO A 109 -12.72 6.89 21.20
N SER A 110 -13.64 6.36 20.40
CA SER A 110 -14.99 6.88 20.28
C SER A 110 -16.00 5.93 20.89
N ASP A 111 -16.99 6.53 21.54
CA ASP A 111 -18.17 5.84 22.05
C ASP A 111 -19.15 5.44 20.94
N PHE A 112 -18.96 5.91 19.70
CA PHE A 112 -19.80 5.57 18.55
C PHE A 112 -19.46 4.17 18.02
N VAL A 113 -19.83 3.16 18.79
CA VAL A 113 -19.66 1.75 18.48
C VAL A 113 -20.97 1.18 17.93
N CYS A 114 -20.89 0.44 16.82
CA CYS A 114 -22.04 -0.31 16.32
C CYS A 114 -22.38 -1.44 17.27
N THR A 115 -23.57 -1.41 17.86
CA THR A 115 -24.04 -2.46 18.77
C THR A 115 -24.29 -3.80 18.08
N LEU A 116 -24.44 -3.80 16.75
CA LEU A 116 -24.70 -5.00 15.95
C LEU A 116 -23.43 -5.77 15.57
N CYS A 117 -22.27 -5.10 15.43
CA CYS A 117 -21.02 -5.74 15.02
C CYS A 117 -19.76 -5.31 15.80
N GLY A 118 -19.87 -4.39 16.74
CA GLY A 118 -18.77 -3.90 17.57
C GLY A 118 -17.78 -2.96 16.87
N TYR A 119 -18.02 -2.56 15.61
CA TYR A 119 -17.12 -1.65 14.91
C TYR A 119 -17.26 -0.21 15.40
N SER A 120 -16.14 0.48 15.69
CA SER A 120 -16.13 1.86 16.18
C SER A 120 -15.93 2.89 15.07
N PHE A 121 -16.58 4.04 15.23
CA PHE A 121 -16.56 5.16 14.28
C PHE A 121 -16.11 6.43 14.98
N ILE A 122 -15.49 7.35 14.25
CA ILE A 122 -15.02 8.64 14.80
C ILE A 122 -16.20 9.54 15.21
N GLY A 123 -17.40 9.31 14.67
CA GLY A 123 -18.56 10.15 14.89
C GLY A 123 -19.87 9.45 14.57
N GLU A 124 -20.96 9.95 15.14
CA GLU A 124 -22.33 9.43 14.98
C GLU A 124 -22.75 9.29 13.51
N ARG A 125 -22.37 10.25 12.65
CA ARG A 125 -22.68 10.21 11.21
C ARG A 125 -22.09 8.97 10.53
N GLY A 126 -20.85 8.62 10.88
CA GLY A 126 -20.17 7.44 10.35
C GLY A 126 -20.84 6.15 10.80
N LEU A 127 -21.25 6.11 12.07
CA LEU A 127 -22.00 4.99 12.63
C LEU A 127 -23.36 4.81 11.95
N LYS A 128 -24.16 5.88 11.78
CA LYS A 128 -25.47 5.84 11.10
C LYS A 128 -25.35 5.36 9.65
N LEU A 129 -24.36 5.87 8.91
CA LEU A 129 -24.12 5.44 7.53
C LEU A 129 -23.71 3.95 7.49
N HIS A 130 -22.87 3.51 8.42
CA HIS A 130 -22.50 2.11 8.51
C HIS A 130 -23.71 1.22 8.78
N ILE A 131 -24.56 1.56 9.76
CA ILE A 131 -25.77 0.80 10.09
C ILE A 131 -26.66 0.73 8.83
N SER A 132 -27.04 1.85 8.24
CA SER A 132 -27.91 1.85 7.04
C SER A 132 -27.40 1.03 5.85
N ILE A 133 -26.09 0.91 5.65
CA ILE A 133 -25.50 0.16 4.53
C ILE A 133 -25.22 -1.31 4.88
N LYS A 134 -24.71 -1.59 6.09
CA LYS A 134 -24.20 -2.92 6.49
C LYS A 134 -25.18 -3.70 7.34
N HIS A 135 -26.08 -3.01 7.99
CA HIS A 135 -27.13 -3.55 8.84
C HIS A 135 -28.43 -2.90 8.42
N ARG A 136 -28.94 -3.26 7.23
CA ARG A 136 -30.25 -2.83 6.78
C ARG A 136 -31.26 -3.15 7.88
N THR A 137 -31.58 -2.17 8.71
CA THR A 137 -32.58 -2.28 9.75
C THR A 137 -33.91 -2.05 9.04
N ASP A 138 -34.63 -3.12 8.75
CA ASP A 138 -36.07 -3.00 8.59
C ASP A 138 -36.59 -2.45 9.92
N ASN A 139 -37.04 -1.21 9.86
CA ASN A 139 -37.65 -0.53 10.98
C ASN A 139 -39.08 -1.05 11.08
N THR A 140 -39.25 -2.30 11.50
CA THR A 140 -40.56 -2.80 11.94
C THR A 140 -40.76 -2.35 13.37
N GLN A 141 -41.53 -1.26 13.46
CA GLN A 141 -42.21 -0.79 14.66
C GLN A 141 -43.26 -1.80 15.13
#